data_AF-A0A0N0NAG9-F1
#
_entry.id   AF-A0A0N0NAG9-F1
#
_cell.length_a   1.000
_cell.length_b   1.000
_cell.length_c   1.000
_cell.angle_alpha   90.00
_cell.angle_beta   90.00
_cell.angle_gamma   90.00
#
_symmetry.space_group_name_H-M   'P 1'
#
loop_
_entity.id
_entity.type
_entity.pdbx_description
1 polymer ?
#
loop_
_entity_poly.entity_id
_entity_poly.type
_entity_poly.pdbx_seq_one_letter_code
_entity_poly.pdbx_strand_id
1 'polypeptide(L)'
;MTALTLSTAAAPGLRADAIVIGVAKGAKGPIVAPGAEAVDKAYDGRLAGILETLGASGAEGELTKLPAPAGFKAPLVLAVGLGQEPDKDAGFDPEALRKAAGAAARTLTGAKKAVFALPVTDAADIGAIGEGVVLGAYSFDAYKHNGDDAKAKNGKAPLAEAAMLGGKPRDAAHKAALLRATAVGEELNRARDLINMPPNDLDPEAFAALAQTAAKEHGIKVQVLDEKALAKGGYGGILGVGSGSASAPRLVKLSYTSSKAKKNLAFVGKGITYDSGGISLKPAGHNETMKCDMSGAAAVFAAVVAAARLGLEVNVTGWLALAENMPSGSATRPGDVLRMYSGKTVEVLNTDAEGRLVLADALWAASAEKPDAIVDVATLTGAMMLALGSRTFGIMANDDAFRSALHEAAEEVGEPAWPMPLPEHLRKGMDSSVADIANMGERMGGGLVAGLFLREFVGEGITWAHLDIAGPAFNEGGPFGYTPKGGTGTAVRTLVRLAELTASGDLG
;
A
#
# COMPACT_ATOMS: atom_id res chain seq x y z
N MET A 1 17.70 -3.38 0.82
CA MET A 1 17.00 -2.31 1.58
C MET A 1 17.92 -1.12 1.73
N THR A 2 17.39 0.10 1.62
CA THR A 2 18.14 1.36 1.77
C THR A 2 18.24 1.74 3.24
N ALA A 3 19.46 1.91 3.75
CA ALA A 3 19.68 2.34 5.14
C ALA A 3 19.50 3.86 5.27
N LEU A 4 18.64 4.29 6.19
CA LEU A 4 18.38 5.69 6.46
C LEU A 4 19.15 6.20 7.69
N THR A 5 19.68 7.42 7.62
CA THR A 5 20.40 8.08 8.73
C THR A 5 20.06 9.56 8.84
N LEU A 6 20.25 10.15 10.03
CA LEU A 6 20.12 11.60 10.26
C LEU A 6 21.51 12.24 10.28
N SER A 7 21.63 13.46 9.76
CA SER A 7 22.89 14.21 9.75
C SER A 7 22.69 15.71 9.99
N THR A 8 23.50 16.27 10.89
CA THR A 8 23.68 17.72 11.09
C THR A 8 25.02 18.23 10.51
N ALA A 9 25.79 17.37 9.86
CA ALA A 9 27.09 17.74 9.29
C ALA A 9 26.93 18.66 8.08
N ALA A 10 27.89 19.56 7.86
CA ALA A 10 27.88 20.44 6.70
C ALA A 10 27.95 19.63 5.38
N ALA A 11 27.06 19.94 4.43
CA ALA A 11 26.94 19.22 3.16
C ALA A 11 28.26 19.05 2.38
N PRO A 12 29.16 20.06 2.28
CA PRO A 12 30.43 19.89 1.54
C PRO A 12 31.33 18.77 2.08
N GLY A 13 31.28 18.52 3.39
CA GLY A 13 32.15 17.56 4.07
C GLY A 13 31.70 16.10 4.00
N LEU A 14 30.46 15.85 3.56
CA LEU A 14 29.85 14.53 3.52
C LEU A 14 30.35 13.72 2.31
N ARG A 15 30.88 12.53 2.56
CA ARG A 15 31.21 11.57 1.49
C ARG A 15 29.93 10.87 1.05
N ALA A 16 29.50 11.14 -0.17
CA ALA A 16 28.34 10.55 -0.83
C ALA A 16 28.55 10.56 -2.35
N ASP A 17 27.78 9.78 -3.09
CA ASP A 17 27.79 9.77 -4.55
C ASP A 17 26.93 10.91 -5.12
N ALA A 18 25.95 11.40 -4.35
CA ALA A 18 25.08 12.50 -4.75
C ALA A 18 24.56 13.31 -3.55
N ILE A 19 24.26 14.59 -3.79
CA ILE A 19 23.48 15.45 -2.90
C ILE A 19 22.17 15.80 -3.61
N VAL A 20 21.05 15.49 -2.98
CA VAL A 20 19.71 15.80 -3.47
C VAL A 20 19.26 17.12 -2.85
N ILE A 21 18.81 18.06 -3.68
CA ILE A 21 18.28 19.37 -3.24
C ILE A 21 16.87 19.60 -3.80
N GLY A 22 16.07 20.39 -3.08
CA GLY A 22 14.73 20.76 -3.52
C GLY A 22 14.73 22.00 -4.42
N VAL A 23 13.85 22.02 -5.41
CA VAL A 23 13.56 23.18 -6.27
C VAL A 23 12.06 23.36 -6.35
N ALA A 24 11.55 24.57 -6.17
CA ALA A 24 10.11 24.85 -6.29
C ALA A 24 9.84 25.86 -7.40
N LYS A 25 8.60 25.89 -7.87
CA LYS A 25 8.12 26.83 -8.88
C LYS A 25 7.77 28.16 -8.20
N GLY A 26 8.64 29.15 -8.36
CA GLY A 26 8.41 30.52 -7.90
C GLY A 26 7.71 31.39 -8.96
N ALA A 27 7.33 32.61 -8.57
CA ALA A 27 6.58 33.54 -9.43
C ALA A 27 7.37 34.02 -10.67
N LYS A 28 8.70 34.00 -10.62
CA LYS A 28 9.60 34.53 -11.67
C LYS A 28 10.59 33.50 -12.21
N GLY A 29 10.38 32.22 -11.92
CA GLY A 29 11.32 31.14 -12.25
C GLY A 29 11.46 30.13 -11.11
N PRO A 30 12.32 29.11 -11.27
CA PRO A 30 12.59 28.15 -10.21
C PRO A 30 13.27 28.82 -9.02
N ILE A 31 12.96 28.33 -7.82
CA ILE A 31 13.59 28.74 -6.57
C ILE A 31 14.26 27.53 -5.91
N VAL A 32 15.42 27.75 -5.31
CA VAL A 32 16.10 26.71 -4.53
C VAL A 32 15.42 26.62 -3.16
N ALA A 33 14.96 25.44 -2.79
CA ALA A 33 14.25 25.22 -1.53
C ALA A 33 15.21 25.22 -0.32
N PRO A 34 14.71 25.48 0.90
CA PRO A 34 15.49 25.38 2.13
C PRO A 34 16.25 24.05 2.28
N GLY A 35 17.41 24.08 2.93
CA GLY A 35 18.31 22.95 3.12
C GLY A 35 19.47 22.89 2.12
N ALA A 36 19.37 23.61 1.00
CA ALA A 36 20.38 23.65 -0.06
C ALA A 36 21.33 24.86 0.02
N GLU A 37 21.34 25.61 1.12
CA GLU A 37 22.06 26.89 1.26
C GLU A 37 23.56 26.73 1.03
N ALA A 38 24.15 25.62 1.51
CA ALA A 38 25.57 25.34 1.30
C ALA A 38 25.90 25.05 -0.18
N VAL A 39 24.97 24.43 -0.91
CA VAL A 39 25.14 24.13 -2.34
C VAL A 39 24.98 25.41 -3.14
N ASP A 40 23.93 26.20 -2.88
CA ASP A 40 23.69 27.47 -3.56
C ASP A 40 24.84 28.47 -3.35
N LYS A 41 25.34 28.60 -2.11
CA LYS A 41 26.51 29.42 -1.79
C LYS A 41 27.75 29.02 -2.60
N ALA A 42 27.94 27.72 -2.86
CA ALA A 42 29.08 27.23 -3.64
C ALA A 42 28.92 27.43 -5.15
N TYR A 43 27.73 27.81 -5.61
CA TYR A 43 27.47 28.39 -6.93
C TYR A 43 27.30 29.91 -6.88
N ASP A 44 27.92 30.58 -5.91
CA ASP A 44 27.88 32.04 -5.72
C ASP A 44 26.46 32.63 -5.62
N GLY A 45 25.49 31.85 -5.10
CA GLY A 45 24.09 32.26 -4.99
C GLY A 45 23.33 32.28 -6.32
N ARG A 46 23.85 31.60 -7.36
CA ARG A 46 23.29 31.58 -8.72
C ARG A 46 22.64 30.26 -9.10
N LEU A 47 22.46 29.33 -8.15
CA LEU A 47 22.00 27.98 -8.46
C LEU A 47 20.63 27.96 -9.12
N ALA A 48 19.70 28.82 -8.67
CA ALA A 48 18.38 28.95 -9.29
C ALA A 48 18.45 29.29 -10.79
N GLY A 49 19.26 30.30 -11.16
CA GLY A 49 19.44 30.70 -12.57
C GLY A 49 20.18 29.66 -13.41
N ILE A 50 21.12 28.90 -12.80
CA ILE A 50 21.76 27.77 -13.46
C ILE A 50 20.74 26.67 -13.75
N LEU A 51 19.90 26.33 -12.78
CA LEU A 51 18.84 25.33 -12.94
C LEU A 51 17.82 25.75 -13.99
N GLU A 52 17.40 27.01 -14.01
CA GLU A 52 16.54 27.58 -15.06
C GLU A 52 17.19 27.45 -16.45
N THR A 53 18.49 27.75 -16.57
CA THR A 53 19.24 27.60 -17.83
C THR A 53 19.29 26.13 -18.29
N LEU A 54 19.33 25.18 -17.35
CA LEU A 54 19.24 23.74 -17.62
C LEU A 54 17.81 23.26 -17.90
N GLY A 55 16.82 24.17 -17.91
CA GLY A 55 15.42 23.90 -18.21
C GLY A 55 14.58 23.49 -17.00
N ALA A 56 15.12 23.54 -15.78
CA ALA A 56 14.36 23.20 -14.59
C ALA A 56 13.28 24.25 -14.31
N SER A 57 12.07 23.78 -14.02
CA SER A 57 10.92 24.63 -13.67
C SER A 57 10.54 24.56 -12.18
N GLY A 58 10.95 23.48 -11.50
CA GLY A 58 10.53 23.16 -10.13
C GLY A 58 9.24 22.33 -10.09
N ALA A 59 8.76 21.81 -11.23
CA ALA A 59 7.55 20.98 -11.30
C ALA A 59 7.70 19.69 -10.46
N GLU A 60 6.60 19.20 -9.89
CA GLU A 60 6.62 18.04 -8.99
C GLU A 60 7.36 16.84 -9.61
N GLY A 61 8.40 16.36 -8.93
CA GLY A 61 9.19 15.20 -9.36
C GLY A 61 10.10 15.43 -10.57
N GLU A 62 10.22 16.66 -11.08
CA GLU A 62 11.20 17.04 -12.10
C GLU A 62 12.62 16.82 -11.59
N LEU A 63 13.52 16.31 -12.42
CA LEU A 63 14.87 15.91 -12.00
C LEU A 63 15.93 16.55 -12.89
N THR A 64 16.85 17.29 -12.29
CA THR A 64 17.96 17.96 -12.99
C THR A 64 19.29 17.57 -12.35
N LYS A 65 20.22 17.04 -13.15
CA LYS A 65 21.56 16.64 -12.70
C LYS A 65 22.58 17.70 -13.05
N LEU A 66 23.43 18.05 -12.10
CA LEU A 66 24.56 18.96 -12.31
C LEU A 66 25.81 18.51 -11.55
N PRO A 67 27.02 18.76 -12.08
CA PRO A 67 28.26 18.44 -11.39
C PRO A 67 28.34 19.22 -10.07
N ALA A 68 28.65 18.55 -8.97
CA ALA A 68 28.77 19.24 -7.69
C ALA A 68 29.86 20.34 -7.72
N PRO A 69 29.67 21.44 -6.99
CA PRO A 69 30.62 22.56 -7.01
C PRO A 69 31.93 22.20 -6.29
N ALA A 70 32.99 22.95 -6.57
CA ALA A 70 34.28 22.76 -5.94
C ALA A 70 34.17 22.82 -4.39
N GLY A 71 34.92 21.96 -3.70
CA GLY A 71 34.90 21.87 -2.23
C GLY A 71 33.88 20.86 -1.67
N PHE A 72 33.01 20.29 -2.50
CA PHE A 72 32.16 19.16 -2.12
C PHE A 72 32.86 17.84 -2.38
N LYS A 73 32.71 16.89 -1.46
CA LYS A 73 33.22 15.51 -1.65
C LYS A 73 32.31 14.67 -2.55
N ALA A 74 31.02 15.01 -2.64
CA ALA A 74 30.11 14.36 -3.57
C ALA A 74 30.35 14.88 -4.99
N PRO A 75 30.31 14.04 -6.03
CA PRO A 75 30.54 14.46 -7.41
C PRO A 75 29.28 15.01 -8.12
N LEU A 76 28.09 14.72 -7.60
CA LEU A 76 26.80 15.02 -8.23
C LEU A 76 25.88 15.82 -7.29
N VAL A 77 25.22 16.82 -7.83
CA VAL A 77 23.99 17.39 -7.26
C VAL A 77 22.81 16.92 -8.12
N LEU A 78 21.75 16.47 -7.48
CA LEU A 78 20.48 16.12 -8.09
C LEU A 78 19.41 17.07 -7.55
N ALA A 79 19.00 18.04 -8.37
CA ALA A 79 17.85 18.86 -8.07
C ALA A 79 16.57 18.08 -8.33
N VAL A 80 15.63 18.11 -7.39
CA VAL A 80 14.30 17.53 -7.54
C VAL A 80 13.22 18.58 -7.29
N GLY A 81 12.22 18.60 -8.18
CA GLY A 81 11.13 19.55 -8.11
C GLY A 81 10.10 19.20 -7.03
N LEU A 82 9.73 20.19 -6.23
CA LEU A 82 8.78 20.12 -5.11
C LEU A 82 7.38 20.64 -5.49
N GLY A 83 7.19 21.10 -6.73
CA GLY A 83 5.94 21.73 -7.16
C GLY A 83 5.91 23.21 -6.81
N GLN A 84 4.73 23.72 -6.49
CA GLN A 84 4.51 25.15 -6.24
C GLN A 84 5.24 25.59 -4.96
N GLU A 85 5.88 26.77 -5.01
CA GLU A 85 6.39 27.41 -3.79
C GLU A 85 5.24 27.64 -2.80
N PRO A 86 5.37 27.20 -1.53
CA PRO A 86 4.35 27.44 -0.52
C PRO A 86 4.26 28.94 -0.18
N ASP A 87 3.11 29.35 0.34
CA ASP A 87 2.96 30.71 0.89
C ASP A 87 3.99 30.96 2.02
N LYS A 88 4.34 32.23 2.25
CA LYS A 88 5.47 32.63 3.12
C LYS A 88 5.51 32.03 4.53
N ASP A 89 4.36 31.65 5.07
CA ASP A 89 4.22 31.10 6.42
C ASP A 89 3.85 29.60 6.41
N ALA A 90 3.73 29.00 5.23
CA ALA A 90 3.46 27.58 5.05
C ALA A 90 4.76 26.80 4.77
N GLY A 91 4.89 25.63 5.38
CA GLY A 91 5.91 24.65 5.00
C GLY A 91 5.59 23.97 3.68
N PHE A 92 6.54 23.20 3.16
CA PHE A 92 6.25 22.27 2.07
C PHE A 92 5.35 21.15 2.57
N ASP A 93 4.39 20.73 1.75
CA ASP A 93 3.57 19.56 2.03
C ASP A 93 4.45 18.31 2.20
N PRO A 94 4.33 17.55 3.30
CA PRO A 94 5.02 16.28 3.49
C PRO A 94 4.88 15.32 2.29
N GLU A 95 3.74 15.28 1.60
CA GLU A 95 3.59 14.42 0.43
C GLU A 95 4.43 14.90 -0.76
N ALA A 96 4.59 16.22 -0.96
CA ALA A 96 5.50 16.75 -1.98
C ALA A 96 6.96 16.35 -1.68
N LEU A 97 7.39 16.44 -0.42
CA LEU A 97 8.70 15.99 0.02
C LEU A 97 8.90 14.48 -0.19
N ARG A 98 7.89 13.67 0.16
CA ARG A 98 7.90 12.20 0.00
C ARG A 98 8.03 11.81 -1.47
N LYS A 99 7.23 12.40 -2.37
CA LYS A 99 7.29 12.16 -3.82
C LYS A 99 8.63 12.56 -4.41
N ALA A 100 9.15 13.73 -4.03
CA ALA A 100 10.45 14.21 -4.49
C ALA A 100 11.59 13.28 -4.03
N ALA A 101 11.58 12.90 -2.76
CA ALA A 101 12.56 11.96 -2.21
C ALA A 101 12.52 10.60 -2.94
N GLY A 102 11.33 10.10 -3.25
CA GLY A 102 11.17 8.85 -4.01
C GLY A 102 11.62 8.93 -5.46
N ALA A 103 11.33 10.04 -6.14
CA ALA A 103 11.79 10.27 -7.52
C ALA A 103 13.33 10.37 -7.57
N ALA A 104 13.92 11.06 -6.60
CA ALA A 104 15.37 11.16 -6.46
C ALA A 104 16.01 9.80 -6.14
N ALA A 105 15.48 9.05 -5.16
CA ALA A 105 15.99 7.73 -4.79
C ALA A 105 15.94 6.73 -5.97
N ARG A 106 14.84 6.71 -6.73
CA ARG A 106 14.72 5.92 -7.96
C ARG A 106 15.73 6.33 -9.03
N THR A 107 16.07 7.61 -9.11
CA THR A 107 17.05 8.12 -10.09
C THR A 107 18.50 7.77 -9.72
N LEU A 108 18.74 7.54 -8.44
CA LEU A 108 20.05 7.24 -7.85
C LEU A 108 20.33 5.73 -7.76
N THR A 109 19.64 4.89 -8.53
CA THR A 109 19.99 3.48 -8.68
C THR A 109 21.48 3.35 -9.08
N GLY A 110 22.22 2.55 -8.33
CA GLY A 110 23.65 2.31 -8.46
C GLY A 110 24.52 3.15 -7.52
N ALA A 111 23.96 4.15 -6.85
CA ALA A 111 24.66 4.90 -5.83
C ALA A 111 24.74 4.12 -4.51
N LYS A 112 25.90 4.16 -3.85
CA LYS A 112 26.10 3.61 -2.51
C LYS A 112 25.54 4.55 -1.45
N LYS A 113 25.68 5.86 -1.63
CA LYS A 113 25.22 6.84 -0.64
C LYS A 113 24.73 8.13 -1.27
N ALA A 114 23.61 8.64 -0.79
CA ALA A 114 23.10 9.96 -1.13
C ALA A 114 22.79 10.79 0.12
N VAL A 115 22.95 12.10 0.03
CA VAL A 115 22.54 13.05 1.07
C VAL A 115 21.29 13.76 0.58
N PHE A 116 20.22 13.74 1.35
CA PHE A 116 18.97 14.44 1.05
C PHE A 116 18.94 15.75 1.83
N ALA A 117 19.19 16.85 1.12
CA ALA A 117 19.14 18.22 1.58
C ALA A 117 17.84 18.88 1.10
N LEU A 118 16.71 18.26 1.50
CA LEU A 118 15.36 18.78 1.29
C LEU A 118 14.92 19.60 2.51
N PRO A 119 13.86 20.43 2.40
CA PRO A 119 13.32 21.17 3.53
C PRO A 119 13.00 20.24 4.71
N VAL A 120 13.50 20.60 5.89
CA VAL A 120 13.23 19.92 7.16
C VAL A 120 12.97 20.97 8.22
N THR A 121 11.71 21.08 8.65
CA THR A 121 11.26 21.98 9.70
C THR A 121 10.98 21.21 11.00
N ASP A 122 10.43 19.99 10.89
CA ASP A 122 10.08 19.14 12.01
C ASP A 122 10.31 17.63 11.74
N ALA A 123 9.76 16.78 12.60
CA ALA A 123 9.88 15.33 12.49
C ALA A 123 8.99 14.74 11.38
N ALA A 124 7.88 15.38 11.00
CA ALA A 124 7.00 14.92 9.93
C ALA A 124 7.73 14.96 8.58
N ASP A 125 8.50 16.03 8.32
CA ASP A 125 9.33 16.15 7.12
C ASP A 125 10.38 15.02 7.02
N ILE A 126 11.02 14.67 8.15
CA ILE A 126 11.96 13.53 8.23
C ILE A 126 11.25 12.21 7.90
N GLY A 127 10.05 12.01 8.46
CA GLY A 127 9.25 10.83 8.17
C GLY A 127 8.90 10.72 6.69
N ALA A 128 8.42 11.81 6.09
CA ALA A 128 8.05 11.88 4.68
C ALA A 128 9.25 11.65 3.74
N ILE A 129 10.36 12.35 3.94
CA ILE A 129 11.56 12.17 3.12
C ILE A 129 12.09 10.74 3.26
N GLY A 130 12.21 10.23 4.49
CA GLY A 130 12.69 8.87 4.74
C GLY A 130 11.83 7.81 4.08
N GLU A 131 10.51 7.92 4.20
CA GLU A 131 9.57 6.98 3.60
C GLU A 131 9.65 7.05 2.08
N GLY A 132 9.68 8.26 1.51
CA GLY A 132 9.88 8.50 0.08
C GLY A 132 11.14 7.82 -0.45
N VAL A 133 12.27 7.93 0.26
CA VAL A 133 13.52 7.25 -0.12
C VAL A 133 13.35 5.74 -0.17
N VAL A 134 12.81 5.12 0.88
CA VAL A 134 12.66 3.65 0.97
C VAL A 134 11.73 3.13 -0.12
N LEU A 135 10.62 3.84 -0.35
CA LEU A 135 9.64 3.48 -1.38
C LEU A 135 10.17 3.69 -2.80
N GLY A 136 10.94 4.76 -3.03
CA GLY A 136 11.53 5.08 -4.34
C GLY A 136 12.72 4.21 -4.71
N ALA A 137 13.46 3.71 -3.72
CA ALA A 137 14.55 2.76 -3.90
C ALA A 137 14.07 1.30 -4.01
N TYR A 138 12.77 1.06 -4.24
CA TYR A 138 12.25 -0.28 -4.48
C TYR A 138 12.67 -0.83 -5.86
N SER A 139 13.00 -2.11 -5.91
CA SER A 139 13.20 -2.85 -7.15
C SER A 139 12.77 -4.30 -6.99
N PHE A 140 12.07 -4.82 -8.00
CA PHE A 140 11.72 -6.24 -8.09
C PHE A 140 12.44 -6.88 -9.28
N ASP A 141 13.53 -7.61 -9.00
CA ASP A 141 14.36 -8.27 -10.00
C ASP A 141 14.58 -9.77 -9.71
N ALA A 142 13.83 -10.35 -8.76
CA ALA A 142 13.92 -11.74 -8.33
C ALA A 142 13.87 -12.77 -9.47
N TYR A 143 13.16 -12.46 -10.55
CA TYR A 143 12.98 -13.32 -11.73
C TYR A 143 13.86 -12.94 -12.93
N LYS A 144 14.68 -11.89 -12.81
CA LYS A 144 15.57 -11.47 -13.88
C LYS A 144 16.88 -12.24 -13.75
N HIS A 145 17.19 -13.08 -14.74
CA HIS A 145 18.51 -13.69 -14.86
C HIS A 145 19.52 -12.61 -15.27
N ASN A 146 20.07 -11.91 -14.28
CA ASN A 146 21.35 -11.23 -14.43
C ASN A 146 22.39 -12.33 -14.27
N GLY A 147 22.78 -12.99 -15.37
CA GLY A 147 23.58 -14.23 -15.33
C GLY A 147 24.79 -14.17 -14.40
N ASP A 148 25.30 -15.33 -14.01
CA ASP A 148 26.34 -15.58 -12.98
C ASP A 148 27.65 -14.76 -13.10
N ASP A 149 27.78 -13.92 -14.12
CA ASP A 149 28.76 -12.87 -14.22
C ASP A 149 28.37 -11.65 -13.38
N ALA A 150 29.03 -11.50 -12.22
CA ALA A 150 29.01 -10.27 -11.41
C ALA A 150 29.44 -8.98 -12.19
N LYS A 151 29.96 -9.13 -13.42
CA LYS A 151 30.29 -8.05 -14.37
C LYS A 151 29.23 -7.78 -15.44
N ALA A 152 28.25 -8.67 -15.62
CA ALA A 152 27.08 -8.47 -16.50
C ALA A 152 25.92 -7.75 -15.77
N LYS A 153 26.23 -6.99 -14.71
CA LYS A 153 25.27 -6.16 -13.95
C LYS A 153 24.77 -4.96 -14.76
N ASN A 154 23.97 -5.23 -15.79
CA ASN A 154 23.17 -4.20 -16.44
C ASN A 154 22.00 -3.73 -15.54
N GLY A 155 21.72 -4.44 -14.44
CA GLY A 155 20.90 -3.96 -13.33
C GLY A 155 21.75 -3.19 -12.32
N LYS A 156 21.52 -1.87 -12.20
CA LYS A 156 22.06 -1.10 -11.08
C LYS A 156 21.29 -1.49 -9.81
N ALA A 157 21.99 -1.74 -8.71
CA ALA A 157 21.34 -1.99 -7.42
C ALA A 157 20.61 -0.73 -6.92
N PRO A 158 19.54 -0.84 -6.11
CA PRO A 158 18.95 0.31 -5.44
C PRO A 158 19.95 1.17 -4.67
N LEU A 159 19.57 2.42 -4.39
CA LEU A 159 20.33 3.30 -3.50
C LEU A 159 20.57 2.59 -2.15
N ALA A 160 21.83 2.43 -1.74
CA ALA A 160 22.13 1.64 -0.54
C ALA A 160 21.99 2.42 0.78
N GLU A 161 22.45 3.67 0.83
CA GLU A 161 22.36 4.53 2.02
C GLU A 161 21.81 5.92 1.67
N ALA A 162 20.97 6.46 2.56
CA ALA A 162 20.51 7.84 2.51
C ALA A 162 20.71 8.55 3.85
N ALA A 163 21.27 9.75 3.80
CA ALA A 163 21.42 10.63 4.96
C ALA A 163 20.52 11.85 4.80
N MET A 164 19.58 12.06 5.72
CA MET A 164 18.75 13.27 5.75
C MET A 164 19.48 14.40 6.46
N LEU A 165 19.78 15.44 5.70
CA LEU A 165 20.41 16.65 6.21
C LEU A 165 19.38 17.49 6.98
N GLY A 166 19.79 18.10 8.09
CA GLY A 166 18.88 18.86 8.98
C GLY A 166 18.20 17.98 10.03
N GLY A 167 18.21 16.66 9.85
CA GLY A 167 17.78 15.71 10.86
C GLY A 167 18.71 15.70 12.09
N LYS A 168 18.14 15.86 13.29
CA LYS A 168 18.90 15.91 14.56
C LYS A 168 19.05 14.52 15.18
N PRO A 169 20.24 13.86 15.15
CA PRO A 169 20.40 12.46 15.58
C PRO A 169 20.25 12.24 17.08
N ARG A 170 20.12 13.29 17.89
CA ARG A 170 19.88 13.21 19.34
C ARG A 170 18.44 13.55 19.71
N ASP A 171 17.65 14.04 18.76
CA ASP A 171 16.25 14.38 18.97
C ASP A 171 15.39 13.11 18.90
N ALA A 172 14.49 12.93 19.87
CA ALA A 172 13.67 11.73 19.98
C ALA A 172 12.59 11.66 18.88
N ALA A 173 11.99 12.80 18.52
CA ALA A 173 10.95 12.85 17.49
C ALA A 173 11.52 12.55 16.10
N HIS A 174 12.69 13.10 15.77
CA HIS A 174 13.36 12.79 14.50
C HIS A 174 13.76 11.31 14.39
N LYS A 175 14.22 10.70 15.50
CA LYS A 175 14.51 9.26 15.53
C LYS A 175 13.26 8.41 15.35
N ALA A 176 12.18 8.76 16.03
CA ALA A 176 10.90 8.06 15.93
C ALA A 176 10.34 8.14 14.49
N ALA A 177 10.36 9.33 13.88
CA ALA A 177 9.95 9.52 12.50
C ALA A 177 10.79 8.70 11.51
N LEU A 178 12.11 8.64 11.71
CA LEU A 178 13.00 7.83 10.89
C LEU A 178 12.74 6.32 11.03
N LEU A 179 12.52 5.85 12.26
CA LEU A 179 12.18 4.45 12.54
C LEU A 179 10.84 4.09 11.93
N ARG A 180 9.84 4.98 12.03
CA ARG A 180 8.53 4.82 11.40
C ARG A 180 8.64 4.71 9.89
N ALA A 181 9.32 5.68 9.26
CA ALA A 181 9.54 5.71 7.81
C ALA A 181 10.21 4.43 7.31
N THR A 182 11.18 3.91 8.07
CA THR A 182 11.82 2.63 7.77
C THR A 182 10.79 1.51 7.89
N ALA A 183 10.21 1.27 9.07
CA ALA A 183 9.32 0.14 9.28
C ALA A 183 8.14 0.09 8.29
N VAL A 184 7.46 1.22 8.07
CA VAL A 184 6.32 1.30 7.16
C VAL A 184 6.75 1.16 5.71
N GLY A 185 7.83 1.82 5.28
CA GLY A 185 8.33 1.72 3.91
C GLY A 185 8.81 0.31 3.54
N GLU A 186 9.44 -0.39 4.49
CA GLU A 186 9.88 -1.77 4.30
C GLU A 186 8.71 -2.75 4.19
N GLU A 187 7.70 -2.63 5.06
CA GLU A 187 6.52 -3.49 4.99
C GLU A 187 5.65 -3.20 3.76
N LEU A 188 5.55 -1.94 3.33
CA LEU A 188 4.89 -1.62 2.07
C LEU A 188 5.64 -2.25 0.89
N ASN A 189 6.97 -2.20 0.86
CA ASN A 189 7.76 -2.90 -0.15
C ASN A 189 7.59 -4.43 -0.08
N ARG A 190 7.41 -5.02 1.11
CA ARG A 190 7.04 -6.44 1.25
C ARG A 190 5.70 -6.74 0.59
N ALA A 191 4.70 -5.87 0.76
CA ALA A 191 3.43 -6.01 0.05
C ALA A 191 3.63 -5.94 -1.48
N ARG A 192 4.49 -5.02 -1.97
CA ARG A 192 4.84 -4.95 -3.39
C ARG A 192 5.51 -6.23 -3.89
N ASP A 193 6.40 -6.84 -3.10
CA ASP A 193 7.05 -8.10 -3.47
C ASP A 193 6.03 -9.21 -3.66
N LEU A 194 5.07 -9.34 -2.75
CA LEU A 194 3.99 -10.33 -2.86
C LEU A 194 3.11 -10.06 -4.10
N ILE A 195 2.70 -8.81 -4.32
CA ILE A 195 1.88 -8.42 -5.49
C ILE A 195 2.62 -8.66 -6.82
N ASN A 196 3.94 -8.49 -6.83
CA ASN A 196 4.76 -8.68 -8.03
C ASN A 196 5.13 -10.14 -8.27
N MET A 197 5.10 -10.99 -7.24
CA MET A 197 5.38 -12.42 -7.36
C MET A 197 4.39 -13.08 -8.32
N PRO A 198 4.84 -13.92 -9.26
CA PRO A 198 3.96 -14.59 -10.20
C PRO A 198 3.14 -15.68 -9.48
N PRO A 199 1.94 -15.97 -9.97
CA PRO A 199 0.99 -16.85 -9.28
C PRO A 199 1.48 -18.31 -9.16
N ASN A 200 2.38 -18.76 -10.04
CA ASN A 200 3.00 -20.09 -9.94
C ASN A 200 3.95 -20.25 -8.74
N ASP A 201 4.39 -19.15 -8.12
CA ASP A 201 5.26 -19.17 -6.93
C ASP A 201 4.55 -18.64 -5.68
N LEU A 202 3.45 -17.89 -5.84
CA LEU A 202 2.64 -17.34 -4.75
C LEU A 202 1.21 -17.86 -4.77
N ASP A 203 1.05 -19.16 -4.56
CA ASP A 203 -0.26 -19.76 -4.30
C ASP A 203 -0.74 -19.48 -2.85
N PRO A 204 -1.98 -19.89 -2.46
CA PRO A 204 -2.50 -19.65 -1.12
C PRO A 204 -1.65 -20.26 0.02
N GLU A 205 -1.01 -21.41 -0.21
CA GLU A 205 -0.17 -22.08 0.78
C GLU A 205 1.18 -21.37 0.94
N ALA A 206 1.82 -21.02 -0.16
CA ALA A 206 3.06 -20.24 -0.20
C ALA A 206 2.88 -18.89 0.49
N PHE A 207 1.78 -18.17 0.21
CA PHE A 207 1.49 -16.92 0.88
C PHE A 207 1.26 -17.12 2.39
N ALA A 208 0.49 -18.14 2.80
CA ALA A 208 0.32 -18.45 4.23
C ALA A 208 1.66 -18.76 4.93
N ALA A 209 2.57 -19.49 4.28
CA ALA A 209 3.89 -19.80 4.82
C ALA A 209 4.81 -18.57 4.95
N LEU A 210 4.78 -17.66 3.96
CA LEU A 210 5.49 -16.38 4.03
C LEU A 210 4.97 -15.52 5.17
N ALA A 211 3.64 -15.45 5.34
CA ALA A 211 3.02 -14.71 6.43
C ALA A 211 3.42 -15.28 7.80
N GLN A 212 3.40 -16.60 7.96
CA GLN A 212 3.85 -17.28 9.19
C GLN A 212 5.31 -16.99 9.52
N THR A 213 6.19 -16.98 8.53
CA THR A 213 7.63 -16.78 8.73
C THR A 213 7.91 -15.37 9.24
N ALA A 214 7.40 -14.35 8.55
CA ALA A 214 7.61 -12.96 8.95
C ALA A 214 6.91 -12.60 10.27
N ALA A 215 5.70 -13.13 10.51
CA ALA A 215 4.96 -12.87 11.73
C ALA A 215 5.69 -13.34 12.99
N LYS A 216 6.40 -14.48 12.92
CA LYS A 216 7.19 -15.04 14.03
C LYS A 216 8.32 -14.10 14.47
N GLU A 217 8.95 -13.38 13.55
CA GLU A 217 10.03 -12.43 13.85
C GLU A 217 9.57 -11.27 14.75
N HIS A 218 8.26 -10.98 14.75
CA HIS A 218 7.67 -9.87 15.48
C HIS A 218 6.69 -10.33 16.57
N GLY A 219 6.71 -11.60 16.96
CA GLY A 219 5.86 -12.15 18.02
C GLY A 219 4.35 -12.15 17.68
N ILE A 220 3.99 -12.06 16.40
CA ILE A 220 2.60 -12.11 15.94
C ILE A 220 2.16 -13.58 15.93
N LYS A 221 1.02 -13.87 16.58
CA LYS A 221 0.43 -15.21 16.53
C LYS A 221 -0.24 -15.43 15.17
N VAL A 222 0.00 -16.58 14.55
CA VAL A 222 -0.61 -16.96 13.27
C VAL A 222 -1.42 -18.24 13.41
N GLN A 223 -2.64 -18.22 12.91
CA GLN A 223 -3.49 -19.39 12.70
C GLN A 223 -3.77 -19.53 11.21
N VAL A 224 -3.63 -20.74 10.68
CA VAL A 224 -3.96 -21.06 9.29
C VAL A 224 -5.05 -22.13 9.30
N LEU A 225 -6.17 -21.84 8.66
CA LEU A 225 -7.20 -22.83 8.37
C LEU A 225 -6.98 -23.36 6.95
N ASP A 226 -6.63 -24.64 6.85
CA ASP A 226 -6.55 -25.35 5.57
C ASP A 226 -7.95 -25.72 5.04
N GLU A 227 -8.02 -26.33 3.85
CA GLU A 227 -9.29 -26.69 3.21
C GLU A 227 -10.14 -27.63 4.07
N LYS A 228 -9.52 -28.50 4.88
CA LYS A 228 -10.22 -29.43 5.77
C LYS A 228 -10.82 -28.70 6.97
N ALA A 229 -10.06 -27.78 7.57
CA ALA A 229 -10.53 -26.94 8.65
C ALA A 229 -11.65 -26.00 8.19
N LEU A 230 -11.51 -25.43 6.99
CA LEU A 230 -12.54 -24.59 6.34
C LEU A 230 -13.83 -25.40 6.10
N ALA A 231 -13.71 -26.63 5.58
CA ALA A 231 -14.87 -27.49 5.33
C ALA A 231 -15.59 -27.88 6.63
N LYS A 232 -14.81 -28.24 7.66
CA LYS A 232 -15.35 -28.55 8.99
C LYS A 232 -16.01 -27.33 9.64
N GLY A 233 -15.47 -26.13 9.40
CA GLY A 233 -15.98 -24.87 9.95
C GLY A 233 -17.18 -24.28 9.20
N GLY A 234 -17.52 -24.79 8.02
CA GLY A 234 -18.63 -24.28 7.20
C GLY A 234 -18.30 -23.02 6.41
N TYR A 235 -17.03 -22.81 6.03
CA TYR A 235 -16.57 -21.67 5.24
C TYR A 235 -16.84 -21.86 3.74
N GLY A 236 -18.12 -21.94 3.36
CA GLY A 236 -18.52 -22.33 2.00
C GLY A 236 -18.22 -21.29 0.92
N GLY A 237 -18.04 -20.01 1.28
CA GLY A 237 -17.64 -18.97 0.33
C GLY A 237 -16.23 -19.18 -0.20
N ILE A 238 -15.24 -19.20 0.71
CA ILE A 238 -13.83 -19.40 0.34
C ILE A 238 -13.58 -20.79 -0.28
N LEU A 239 -14.28 -21.82 0.20
CA LEU A 239 -14.22 -23.15 -0.39
C LEU A 239 -14.83 -23.21 -1.78
N GLY A 240 -15.98 -22.56 -2.00
CA GLY A 240 -16.62 -22.50 -3.30
C GLY A 240 -15.73 -21.81 -4.35
N VAL A 241 -15.04 -20.73 -3.97
CA VAL A 241 -14.11 -20.05 -4.86
C VAL A 241 -12.87 -20.91 -5.16
N GLY A 242 -12.26 -21.49 -4.12
CA GLY A 242 -11.03 -22.28 -4.27
C GLY A 242 -11.22 -23.68 -4.85
N SER A 243 -12.45 -24.21 -4.96
CA SER A 243 -12.71 -25.59 -5.42
C SER A 243 -12.28 -25.86 -6.86
N GLY A 244 -12.12 -24.81 -7.65
CA GLY A 244 -11.68 -24.87 -9.04
C GLY A 244 -10.18 -25.11 -9.21
N SER A 245 -9.36 -24.71 -8.23
CA SER A 245 -7.89 -24.79 -8.33
C SER A 245 -7.33 -26.06 -7.69
N ALA A 246 -6.16 -26.49 -8.16
CA ALA A 246 -5.32 -27.46 -7.46
C ALA A 246 -4.66 -26.86 -6.21
N SER A 247 -4.52 -25.52 -6.15
CA SER A 247 -3.99 -24.78 -5.02
C SER A 247 -5.11 -24.52 -4.00
N ALA A 248 -5.19 -25.37 -2.98
CA ALA A 248 -6.29 -25.34 -2.03
C ALA A 248 -6.35 -24.02 -1.22
N PRO A 249 -7.54 -23.50 -0.88
CA PRO A 249 -7.69 -22.24 -0.18
C PRO A 249 -7.16 -22.29 1.26
N ARG A 250 -6.84 -21.11 1.80
CA ARG A 250 -6.41 -20.90 3.18
C ARG A 250 -7.09 -19.66 3.76
N LEU A 251 -7.57 -19.74 5.00
CA LEU A 251 -7.89 -18.53 5.78
C LEU A 251 -6.80 -18.36 6.84
N VAL A 252 -6.07 -17.24 6.76
CA VAL A 252 -4.98 -16.93 7.69
C VAL A 252 -5.42 -15.84 8.64
N LYS A 253 -5.27 -16.07 9.95
CA LYS A 253 -5.43 -15.05 10.99
C LYS A 253 -4.09 -14.70 11.61
N LEU A 254 -3.71 -13.44 11.49
CA LEU A 254 -2.61 -12.79 12.19
C LEU A 254 -3.17 -12.11 13.46
N SER A 255 -2.47 -12.16 14.59
CA SER A 255 -2.88 -11.50 15.82
C SER A 255 -1.70 -10.80 16.48
N TYR A 256 -1.67 -9.48 16.36
CA TYR A 256 -0.83 -8.60 17.14
C TYR A 256 -1.60 -8.13 18.38
N THR A 257 -0.99 -8.24 19.55
CA THR A 257 -1.60 -7.88 20.83
C THR A 257 -0.64 -7.02 21.64
N SER A 258 -1.12 -5.87 22.10
CA SER A 258 -0.40 -5.01 23.02
C SER A 258 -1.05 -5.08 24.40
N SER A 259 -0.23 -5.21 25.44
CA SER A 259 -0.73 -5.24 26.83
C SER A 259 -1.35 -3.91 27.29
N LYS A 260 -1.16 -2.84 26.50
CA LYS A 260 -1.68 -1.50 26.78
C LYS A 260 -2.86 -1.13 25.87
N ALA A 261 -3.27 -2.03 24.97
CA ALA A 261 -4.34 -1.75 24.03
C ALA A 261 -5.66 -1.47 24.75
N LYS A 262 -6.32 -0.39 24.33
CA LYS A 262 -7.69 -0.04 24.76
C LYS A 262 -8.75 -0.39 23.71
N LYS A 263 -8.30 -0.62 22.49
CA LYS A 263 -9.12 -0.80 21.28
C LYS A 263 -8.60 -1.98 20.48
N ASN A 264 -9.49 -2.62 19.75
CA ASN A 264 -9.23 -3.76 18.88
C ASN A 264 -9.67 -3.44 17.46
N LEU A 265 -8.76 -3.52 16.49
CA LEU A 265 -9.07 -3.43 15.07
C LEU A 265 -8.99 -4.81 14.43
N ALA A 266 -9.84 -5.03 13.42
CA ALA A 266 -9.66 -6.16 12.51
C ALA A 266 -9.52 -5.66 11.07
N PHE A 267 -8.49 -6.14 10.40
CA PHE A 267 -8.25 -5.91 8.98
C PHE A 267 -8.53 -7.17 8.20
N VAL A 268 -9.23 -7.07 7.08
CA VAL A 268 -9.62 -8.24 6.26
C VAL A 268 -9.18 -8.01 4.81
N GLY A 269 -8.33 -8.88 4.27
CA GLY A 269 -7.75 -8.71 2.94
C GLY A 269 -8.23 -9.76 1.95
N LYS A 270 -8.70 -9.31 0.78
CA LYS A 270 -8.93 -10.21 -0.37
C LYS A 270 -7.58 -10.78 -0.83
N GLY A 271 -7.49 -12.09 -0.88
CA GLY A 271 -6.27 -12.84 -1.20
C GLY A 271 -6.42 -13.78 -2.39
N ILE A 272 -7.04 -13.33 -3.48
CA ILE A 272 -7.13 -14.17 -4.68
C ILE A 272 -5.78 -14.15 -5.40
N THR A 273 -5.01 -15.22 -5.21
CA THR A 273 -3.62 -15.34 -5.69
C THR A 273 -3.50 -15.34 -7.21
N TYR A 274 -4.54 -15.84 -7.87
CA TYR A 274 -4.79 -15.64 -9.29
C TYR A 274 -6.29 -15.71 -9.56
N ASP A 275 -6.78 -14.80 -10.41
CA ASP A 275 -8.18 -14.73 -10.80
C ASP A 275 -8.34 -14.84 -12.31
N SER A 276 -8.77 -16.01 -12.77
CA SER A 276 -9.17 -16.18 -14.17
C SER A 276 -10.64 -15.86 -14.41
N GLY A 277 -11.42 -15.60 -13.35
CA GLY A 277 -12.88 -15.50 -13.33
C GLY A 277 -13.62 -16.83 -13.17
N GLY A 278 -12.91 -17.95 -13.01
CA GLY A 278 -13.53 -19.28 -12.90
C GLY A 278 -14.27 -19.70 -14.19
N ILE A 279 -15.49 -20.24 -14.07
CA ILE A 279 -16.33 -20.62 -15.22
C ILE A 279 -16.78 -19.40 -16.03
N SER A 280 -17.04 -18.27 -15.35
CA SER A 280 -17.24 -16.95 -15.94
C SER A 280 -15.91 -16.33 -16.38
N LEU A 281 -15.18 -17.05 -17.24
CA LEU A 281 -13.80 -16.75 -17.62
C LEU A 281 -13.63 -15.32 -18.16
N LYS A 282 -12.63 -14.61 -17.62
CA LYS A 282 -12.24 -13.29 -18.09
C LYS A 282 -11.78 -13.31 -19.56
N PRO A 283 -12.05 -12.27 -20.35
CA PRO A 283 -11.57 -12.16 -21.72
C PRO A 283 -10.04 -12.15 -21.80
N ALA A 284 -9.48 -12.62 -22.93
CA ALA A 284 -8.05 -12.55 -23.18
C ALA A 284 -7.48 -11.13 -22.98
N GLY A 285 -6.27 -11.04 -22.44
CA GLY A 285 -5.59 -9.77 -22.14
C GLY A 285 -6.03 -9.08 -20.84
N HIS A 286 -7.07 -9.57 -20.15
CA HIS A 286 -7.54 -9.01 -18.87
C HIS A 286 -7.01 -9.80 -17.65
N ASN A 287 -6.16 -10.80 -17.89
CA ASN A 287 -5.76 -11.80 -16.88
C ASN A 287 -4.27 -11.70 -16.51
N GLU A 288 -3.48 -10.93 -17.26
CA GLU A 288 -2.01 -10.86 -17.09
C GLU A 288 -1.63 -10.19 -15.76
N THR A 289 -2.44 -9.23 -15.32
CA THR A 289 -2.24 -8.51 -14.06
C THR A 289 -2.97 -9.14 -12.89
N MET A 290 -3.81 -10.17 -13.09
CA MET A 290 -4.65 -10.76 -12.04
C MET A 290 -3.87 -11.50 -10.93
N LYS A 291 -2.54 -11.58 -11.04
CA LYS A 291 -1.67 -11.88 -9.89
C LYS A 291 -1.77 -10.83 -8.77
N CYS A 292 -2.19 -9.60 -9.10
CA CYS A 292 -2.38 -8.54 -8.10
C CYS A 292 -3.71 -8.67 -7.36
N ASP A 293 -4.53 -9.69 -7.64
CA ASP A 293 -5.86 -9.82 -7.03
C ASP A 293 -5.85 -10.30 -5.56
N MET A 294 -4.63 -10.42 -5.02
CA MET A 294 -4.30 -10.66 -3.61
C MET A 294 -3.72 -9.41 -2.91
N SER A 295 -3.74 -8.24 -3.57
CA SER A 295 -3.16 -7.00 -3.02
C SER A 295 -3.78 -6.58 -1.69
N GLY A 296 -5.07 -6.87 -1.49
CA GLY A 296 -5.76 -6.62 -0.22
C GLY A 296 -5.13 -7.40 0.94
N ALA A 297 -4.94 -8.70 0.76
CA ALA A 297 -4.25 -9.56 1.73
C ALA A 297 -2.79 -9.14 1.93
N ALA A 298 -2.07 -8.74 0.88
CA ALA A 298 -0.71 -8.23 1.00
C ALA A 298 -0.65 -6.97 1.86
N ALA A 299 -1.59 -6.04 1.66
CA ALA A 299 -1.66 -4.80 2.43
C ALA A 299 -2.01 -5.05 3.90
N VAL A 300 -2.99 -5.92 4.17
CA VAL A 300 -3.36 -6.30 5.54
C VAL A 300 -2.21 -6.98 6.27
N PHE A 301 -1.54 -7.94 5.63
CA PHE A 301 -0.39 -8.61 6.21
C PHE A 301 0.73 -7.62 6.59
N ALA A 302 1.14 -6.77 5.64
CA ALA A 302 2.17 -5.76 5.87
C ALA A 302 1.78 -4.75 6.96
N ALA A 303 0.52 -4.32 7.02
CA ALA A 303 0.04 -3.38 8.03
C ALA A 303 0.06 -3.97 9.45
N VAL A 304 -0.33 -5.24 9.62
CA VAL A 304 -0.26 -5.92 10.93
C VAL A 304 1.19 -6.09 11.39
N VAL A 305 2.09 -6.45 10.47
CA VAL A 305 3.53 -6.54 10.77
C VAL A 305 4.10 -5.16 11.15
N ALA A 306 3.75 -4.11 10.40
CA ALA A 306 4.18 -2.74 10.70
C ALA A 306 3.67 -2.29 12.08
N ALA A 307 2.40 -2.55 12.42
CA ALA A 307 1.85 -2.22 13.74
C ALA A 307 2.64 -2.90 14.88
N ALA A 308 3.01 -4.17 14.71
CA ALA A 308 3.84 -4.89 15.68
C ALA A 308 5.27 -4.34 15.76
N ARG A 309 5.90 -4.06 14.61
CA ARG A 309 7.25 -3.47 14.53
C ARG A 309 7.33 -2.11 15.22
N LEU A 310 6.27 -1.31 15.12
CA LEU A 310 6.15 0.00 15.76
C LEU A 310 5.73 -0.09 17.24
N GLY A 311 5.30 -1.26 17.72
CA GLY A 311 4.84 -1.46 19.08
C GLY A 311 3.59 -0.64 19.41
N LEU A 312 2.67 -0.47 18.44
CA LEU A 312 1.48 0.36 18.61
C LEU A 312 0.61 -0.14 19.78
N GLU A 313 0.05 0.78 20.55
CA GLU A 313 -0.79 0.47 21.72
C GLU A 313 -2.26 0.17 21.33
N VAL A 314 -2.43 -0.70 20.33
CA VAL A 314 -3.73 -1.19 19.81
C VAL A 314 -3.60 -2.68 19.50
N ASN A 315 -4.68 -3.46 19.68
CA ASN A 315 -4.71 -4.84 19.20
C ASN A 315 -5.16 -4.85 17.74
N VAL A 316 -4.47 -5.61 16.89
CA VAL A 316 -4.81 -5.71 15.47
C VAL A 316 -4.85 -7.17 15.06
N THR A 317 -5.99 -7.60 14.53
CA THR A 317 -6.11 -8.89 13.83
C THR A 317 -6.11 -8.68 12.32
N GLY A 318 -5.43 -9.55 11.59
CA GLY A 318 -5.40 -9.53 10.12
C GLY A 318 -5.93 -10.85 9.58
N TRP A 319 -6.99 -10.81 8.79
CA TRP A 319 -7.60 -11.96 8.14
C TRP A 319 -7.28 -11.95 6.66
N LEU A 320 -6.52 -12.94 6.19
CA LEU A 320 -6.15 -13.09 4.79
C LEU A 320 -7.01 -14.20 4.18
N ALA A 321 -7.97 -13.83 3.33
CA ALA A 321 -8.87 -14.77 2.65
C ALA A 321 -8.21 -15.25 1.36
N LEU A 322 -7.39 -16.30 1.45
CA LEU A 322 -6.53 -16.76 0.36
C LEU A 322 -7.20 -17.88 -0.45
N ALA A 323 -7.34 -17.66 -1.75
CA ALA A 323 -7.82 -18.67 -2.70
C ALA A 323 -7.21 -18.44 -4.09
N GLU A 324 -7.48 -19.35 -5.02
CA GLU A 324 -7.16 -19.19 -6.44
C GLU A 324 -8.41 -19.55 -7.25
N ASN A 325 -8.88 -18.64 -8.11
CA ASN A 325 -10.14 -18.79 -8.84
C ASN A 325 -9.87 -19.28 -10.26
N MET A 326 -10.10 -20.58 -10.50
CA MET A 326 -9.74 -21.28 -11.74
C MET A 326 -10.92 -22.05 -12.33
N PRO A 327 -11.09 -22.11 -13.67
CA PRO A 327 -12.02 -23.03 -14.30
C PRO A 327 -11.49 -24.46 -14.17
N SER A 328 -12.35 -25.39 -13.78
CA SER A 328 -12.07 -26.81 -13.82
C SER A 328 -13.36 -27.61 -13.75
N GLY A 329 -13.26 -28.94 -13.80
CA GLY A 329 -14.42 -29.83 -13.62
C GLY A 329 -15.03 -29.78 -12.21
N SER A 330 -14.33 -29.21 -11.21
CA SER A 330 -14.81 -29.05 -9.82
C SER A 330 -15.12 -27.61 -9.44
N ALA A 331 -14.95 -26.66 -10.37
CA ALA A 331 -15.20 -25.25 -10.11
C ALA A 331 -16.68 -24.98 -9.83
N THR A 332 -16.94 -24.00 -8.95
CA THR A 332 -18.26 -23.41 -8.77
C THR A 332 -18.79 -22.89 -10.10
N ARG A 333 -20.09 -23.04 -10.35
CA ARG A 333 -20.76 -22.63 -11.58
C ARG A 333 -21.78 -21.53 -11.31
N PRO A 334 -22.07 -20.68 -12.30
CA PRO A 334 -23.25 -19.82 -12.24
C PRO A 334 -24.53 -20.63 -11.94
N GLY A 335 -25.30 -20.21 -10.95
CA GLY A 335 -26.50 -20.85 -10.43
C GLY A 335 -26.27 -21.76 -9.20
N ASP A 336 -25.02 -22.03 -8.81
CA ASP A 336 -24.76 -22.75 -7.56
C ASP A 336 -25.12 -21.87 -6.35
N VAL A 337 -25.60 -22.50 -5.27
CA VAL A 337 -25.89 -21.82 -3.99
C VAL A 337 -24.88 -22.26 -2.94
N LEU A 338 -24.09 -21.31 -2.46
CA LEU A 338 -23.10 -21.52 -1.41
C LEU A 338 -23.69 -21.23 -0.03
N ARG A 339 -23.34 -22.02 0.97
CA ARG A 339 -23.65 -21.72 2.38
C ARG A 339 -22.43 -21.09 3.04
N MET A 340 -22.55 -19.82 3.39
CA MET A 340 -21.47 -19.03 3.97
C MET A 340 -21.24 -19.39 5.43
N TYR A 341 -20.09 -19.00 5.99
CA TYR A 341 -19.76 -19.18 7.40
C TYR A 341 -20.77 -18.47 8.32
N SER A 342 -21.40 -17.39 7.86
CA SER A 342 -22.49 -16.71 8.56
C SER A 342 -23.79 -17.51 8.66
N GLY A 343 -23.90 -18.62 7.94
CA GLY A 343 -25.13 -19.40 7.77
C GLY A 343 -26.03 -18.90 6.64
N LYS A 344 -25.84 -17.66 6.16
CA LYS A 344 -26.54 -17.13 4.97
C LYS A 344 -26.19 -17.97 3.73
N THR A 345 -27.13 -18.05 2.80
CA THR A 345 -26.94 -18.69 1.49
C THR A 345 -26.76 -17.65 0.40
N VAL A 346 -25.82 -17.89 -0.50
CA VAL A 346 -25.49 -16.97 -1.61
C VAL A 346 -25.63 -17.71 -2.94
N GLU A 347 -26.49 -17.22 -3.82
CA GLU A 347 -26.56 -17.66 -5.21
C GLU A 347 -25.42 -17.01 -6.01
N VAL A 348 -24.58 -17.84 -6.63
CA VAL A 348 -23.46 -17.36 -7.45
C VAL A 348 -23.96 -17.15 -8.87
N LEU A 349 -24.17 -15.91 -9.29
CA LEU A 349 -24.60 -15.59 -10.67
C LEU A 349 -23.41 -15.37 -11.61
N ASN A 350 -22.24 -15.07 -11.07
CA ASN A 350 -20.99 -14.91 -11.81
C ASN A 350 -19.81 -15.28 -10.92
N THR A 351 -18.97 -16.18 -11.41
CA THR A 351 -17.81 -16.70 -10.67
C THR A 351 -16.60 -15.76 -10.71
N ASP A 352 -16.68 -14.67 -11.48
CA ASP A 352 -15.73 -13.53 -11.52
C ASP A 352 -16.09 -12.43 -10.50
N ALA A 353 -17.12 -12.68 -9.69
CA ALA A 353 -17.47 -11.90 -8.50
C ALA A 353 -17.16 -12.72 -7.23
N GLU A 354 -15.98 -13.34 -7.21
CA GLU A 354 -15.48 -14.28 -6.20
C GLU A 354 -14.91 -13.58 -4.97
N GLY A 355 -14.23 -12.43 -5.14
CA GLY A 355 -13.54 -11.74 -4.05
C GLY A 355 -14.47 -11.42 -2.88
N ARG A 356 -15.71 -11.03 -3.17
CA ARG A 356 -16.72 -10.76 -2.13
C ARG A 356 -17.18 -12.02 -1.40
N LEU A 357 -17.13 -13.20 -2.03
CA LEU A 357 -17.50 -14.47 -1.41
C LEU A 357 -16.44 -14.91 -0.40
N VAL A 358 -15.15 -14.77 -0.73
CA VAL A 358 -14.07 -15.09 0.21
C VAL A 358 -14.01 -14.09 1.36
N LEU A 359 -14.27 -12.80 1.08
CA LEU A 359 -14.35 -11.75 2.08
C LEU A 359 -15.55 -11.93 3.02
N ALA A 360 -16.72 -12.34 2.52
CA ALA A 360 -17.91 -12.54 3.35
C ALA A 360 -17.66 -13.53 4.50
N ASP A 361 -16.98 -14.65 4.22
CA ASP A 361 -16.61 -15.61 5.25
C ASP A 361 -15.60 -15.01 6.26
N ALA A 362 -14.60 -14.28 5.77
CA ALA A 362 -13.57 -13.67 6.61
C ALA A 362 -14.08 -12.49 7.45
N LEU A 363 -14.99 -11.66 6.91
CA LEU A 363 -15.68 -10.58 7.60
C LEU A 363 -16.54 -11.12 8.75
N TRP A 364 -17.24 -12.23 8.53
CA TRP A 364 -18.03 -12.86 9.58
C TRP A 364 -17.14 -13.48 10.68
N ALA A 365 -16.02 -14.11 10.29
CA ALA A 365 -15.03 -14.61 11.24
C ALA A 365 -14.38 -13.49 12.06
N ALA A 366 -14.03 -12.37 11.43
CA ALA A 366 -13.54 -11.18 12.12
C ALA A 366 -14.60 -10.59 13.07
N SER A 367 -15.86 -10.52 12.62
CA SER A 367 -16.98 -10.01 13.41
C SER A 367 -17.23 -10.81 14.69
N ALA A 368 -16.98 -12.13 14.67
CA ALA A 368 -17.12 -12.98 15.85
C ALA A 368 -16.18 -12.58 17.02
N GLU A 369 -15.11 -11.83 16.72
CA GLU A 369 -14.15 -11.32 17.72
C GLU A 369 -14.57 -9.97 18.31
N LYS A 370 -15.67 -9.39 17.82
CA LYS A 370 -16.23 -8.11 18.27
C LYS A 370 -15.19 -6.98 18.34
N PRO A 371 -14.46 -6.71 17.24
CA PRO A 371 -13.54 -5.57 17.19
C PRO A 371 -14.32 -4.25 17.29
N ASP A 372 -13.63 -3.17 17.68
CA ASP A 372 -14.18 -1.82 17.66
C ASP A 372 -14.46 -1.36 16.22
N ALA A 373 -13.60 -1.76 15.27
CA ALA A 373 -13.82 -1.52 13.85
C ALA A 373 -13.22 -2.61 12.96
N ILE A 374 -13.86 -2.84 11.81
CA ILE A 374 -13.37 -3.70 10.72
C ILE A 374 -13.05 -2.82 9.51
N VAL A 375 -11.87 -3.01 8.92
CA VAL A 375 -11.56 -2.45 7.59
C VAL A 375 -11.18 -3.60 6.66
N ASP A 376 -11.99 -3.81 5.62
CA ASP A 376 -11.61 -4.74 4.56
C ASP A 376 -10.99 -4.01 3.36
N VAL A 377 -10.04 -4.68 2.70
CA VAL A 377 -9.26 -4.14 1.59
C VAL A 377 -9.25 -5.15 0.45
N ALA A 378 -9.67 -4.72 -0.74
CA ALA A 378 -9.79 -5.64 -1.86
C ALA A 378 -9.64 -4.96 -3.21
N THR A 379 -8.99 -5.64 -4.14
CA THR A 379 -9.08 -5.39 -5.58
C THR A 379 -10.43 -5.93 -6.08
N LEU A 380 -11.52 -5.22 -5.77
CA LEU A 380 -12.85 -5.84 -5.82
C LEU A 380 -13.58 -5.61 -7.14
N THR A 381 -13.54 -4.39 -7.68
CA THR A 381 -14.37 -4.09 -8.86
C THR A 381 -13.67 -3.25 -9.92
N GLY A 382 -13.78 -3.69 -11.19
CA GLY A 382 -13.48 -2.83 -12.35
C GLY A 382 -14.39 -1.60 -12.44
N ALA A 383 -15.58 -1.64 -11.82
CA ALA A 383 -16.48 -0.50 -11.72
C ALA A 383 -15.86 0.67 -10.92
N MET A 384 -15.11 0.38 -9.85
CA MET A 384 -14.42 1.43 -9.10
C MET A 384 -13.26 2.03 -9.89
N MET A 385 -12.55 1.22 -10.69
CA MET A 385 -11.54 1.72 -11.62
C MET A 385 -12.12 2.69 -12.64
N LEU A 386 -13.30 2.39 -13.20
CA LEU A 386 -13.99 3.29 -14.12
C LEU A 386 -14.43 4.60 -13.45
N ALA A 387 -14.78 4.56 -12.15
CA ALA A 387 -15.25 5.73 -11.40
C ALA A 387 -14.10 6.64 -10.95
N LEU A 388 -13.01 6.06 -10.43
CA LEU A 388 -11.94 6.78 -9.72
C LEU A 388 -10.56 6.71 -10.41
N GLY A 389 -10.45 5.96 -11.51
CA GLY A 389 -9.20 5.77 -12.23
C GLY A 389 -8.25 4.78 -11.55
N SER A 390 -6.96 4.89 -11.87
CA SER A 390 -5.92 3.92 -11.47
C SER A 390 -5.06 4.36 -10.29
N ARG A 391 -5.43 5.45 -9.59
CA ARG A 391 -4.61 6.02 -8.50
C ARG A 391 -5.39 6.32 -7.22
N THR A 392 -6.71 6.22 -7.26
CA THR A 392 -7.59 6.56 -6.14
C THR A 392 -8.44 5.34 -5.81
N PHE A 393 -8.49 4.94 -4.54
CA PHE A 393 -9.39 3.88 -4.08
C PHE A 393 -10.70 4.44 -3.52
N GLY A 394 -11.77 3.65 -3.59
CA GLY A 394 -13.07 4.01 -3.02
C GLY A 394 -13.18 3.58 -1.56
N ILE A 395 -13.76 4.44 -0.70
CA ILE A 395 -14.07 4.13 0.70
C ILE A 395 -15.58 4.07 0.88
N MET A 396 -16.12 2.90 1.19
CA MET A 396 -17.51 2.74 1.61
C MET A 396 -17.53 2.37 3.09
N ALA A 397 -18.49 2.87 3.87
CA ALA A 397 -18.58 2.55 5.29
C ALA A 397 -20.04 2.55 5.77
N ASN A 398 -20.29 1.86 6.89
CA ASN A 398 -21.59 1.91 7.57
C ASN A 398 -21.71 3.08 8.56
N ASP A 399 -20.63 3.83 8.77
CA ASP A 399 -20.56 5.01 9.64
C ASP A 399 -19.85 6.17 8.90
N ASP A 400 -20.51 7.33 8.82
CA ASP A 400 -20.02 8.48 8.05
C ASP A 400 -18.81 9.16 8.72
N ALA A 401 -18.73 9.16 10.05
CA ALA A 401 -17.62 9.76 10.78
C ALA A 401 -16.35 8.91 10.60
N PHE A 402 -16.48 7.59 10.71
CA PHE A 402 -15.42 6.64 10.44
C PHE A 402 -14.95 6.71 8.97
N ARG A 403 -15.87 6.85 8.01
CA ARG A 403 -15.50 7.07 6.59
C ARG A 403 -14.65 8.32 6.41
N SER A 404 -15.03 9.40 7.08
CA SER A 404 -14.33 10.69 6.98
C SER A 404 -12.95 10.60 7.62
N ALA A 405 -12.84 10.00 8.80
CA ALA A 405 -11.56 9.77 9.48
C ALA A 405 -10.60 8.89 8.67
N LEU A 406 -11.13 7.83 8.02
CA LEU A 406 -10.33 6.99 7.12
C LEU A 406 -9.84 7.73 5.88
N HIS A 407 -10.70 8.56 5.29
CA HIS A 407 -10.32 9.39 4.15
C HIS A 407 -9.23 10.40 4.52
N GLU A 408 -9.39 11.10 5.65
CA GLU A 408 -8.38 12.03 6.17
C GLU A 408 -7.05 11.32 6.45
N ALA A 409 -7.09 10.13 7.07
CA ALA A 409 -5.91 9.33 7.32
C ALA A 409 -5.20 8.90 6.02
N ALA A 410 -5.96 8.55 4.97
CA ALA A 410 -5.43 8.18 3.66
C ALA A 410 -4.76 9.37 2.95
N GLU A 411 -5.41 10.54 2.95
CA GLU A 411 -4.86 11.77 2.38
C GLU A 411 -3.59 12.22 3.13
N GLU A 412 -3.56 12.14 4.46
CA GLU A 412 -2.39 12.49 5.29
C GLU A 412 -1.13 11.67 4.91
N VAL A 413 -1.31 10.38 4.60
CA VAL A 413 -0.21 9.49 4.21
C VAL A 413 0.05 9.44 2.70
N GLY A 414 -0.65 10.26 1.91
CA GLY A 414 -0.47 10.34 0.47
C GLY A 414 -0.97 9.10 -0.28
N GLU A 415 -2.04 8.46 0.19
CA GLU A 415 -2.75 7.43 -0.55
C GLU A 415 -4.11 7.97 -1.01
N PRO A 416 -4.24 8.46 -2.26
CA PRO A 416 -5.47 9.12 -2.70
C PRO A 416 -6.70 8.24 -2.53
N ALA A 417 -7.73 8.79 -1.92
CA ALA A 417 -8.96 8.07 -1.64
C ALA A 417 -10.19 8.91 -1.94
N TRP A 418 -11.34 8.26 -2.10
CA TRP A 418 -12.61 8.97 -2.25
C TRP A 418 -13.74 8.32 -1.46
N PRO A 419 -14.47 9.08 -0.62
CA PRO A 419 -15.67 8.58 0.06
C PRO A 419 -16.78 8.27 -0.95
N MET A 420 -17.23 7.01 -0.96
CA MET A 420 -18.33 6.52 -1.79
C MET A 420 -19.59 6.26 -0.91
N PRO A 421 -20.80 6.42 -1.46
CA PRO A 421 -22.04 6.13 -0.74
C PRO A 421 -22.35 4.62 -0.72
N LEU A 422 -23.30 4.21 0.13
CA LEU A 422 -23.94 2.89 0.09
C LEU A 422 -25.46 3.05 -0.11
N PRO A 423 -25.93 3.29 -1.35
CA PRO A 423 -27.33 3.60 -1.60
C PRO A 423 -28.23 2.38 -1.40
N GLU A 424 -29.10 2.42 -0.40
CA GLU A 424 -29.93 1.27 0.01
C GLU A 424 -30.77 0.67 -1.13
N HIS A 425 -31.24 1.49 -2.07
CA HIS A 425 -32.09 1.01 -3.17
C HIS A 425 -31.39 -0.02 -4.08
N LEU A 426 -30.06 -0.02 -4.16
CA LEU A 426 -29.30 -0.98 -4.96
C LEU A 426 -29.27 -2.39 -4.34
N ARG A 427 -29.54 -2.51 -3.03
CA ARG A 427 -29.55 -3.80 -2.33
C ARG A 427 -30.56 -4.77 -2.93
N LYS A 428 -31.72 -4.28 -3.35
CA LYS A 428 -32.81 -5.08 -3.96
C LYS A 428 -32.36 -5.78 -5.25
N GLY A 429 -31.38 -5.22 -5.97
CA GLY A 429 -30.83 -5.84 -7.17
C GLY A 429 -30.12 -7.18 -6.91
N MET A 430 -29.81 -7.50 -5.64
CA MET A 430 -29.18 -8.76 -5.23
C MET A 430 -30.18 -9.75 -4.62
N ASP A 431 -31.49 -9.52 -4.70
CA ASP A 431 -32.48 -10.49 -4.21
C ASP A 431 -32.44 -11.76 -5.07
N SER A 432 -32.39 -12.92 -4.42
CA SER A 432 -32.40 -14.24 -5.07
C SER A 432 -33.73 -14.95 -4.82
N SER A 433 -34.15 -15.78 -5.77
CA SER A 433 -35.34 -16.64 -5.63
C SER A 433 -35.03 -17.99 -4.97
N VAL A 434 -33.75 -18.34 -4.83
CA VAL A 434 -33.28 -19.66 -4.38
C VAL A 434 -32.31 -19.60 -3.19
N ALA A 435 -31.82 -18.41 -2.85
CA ALA A 435 -30.90 -18.14 -1.74
C ALA A 435 -31.28 -16.84 -1.00
N ASP A 436 -30.62 -16.55 0.11
CA ASP A 436 -30.87 -15.31 0.87
C ASP A 436 -30.43 -14.05 0.12
N ILE A 437 -29.41 -14.18 -0.75
CA ILE A 437 -28.87 -13.10 -1.57
C ILE A 437 -28.12 -13.66 -2.79
N ALA A 438 -28.04 -12.92 -3.88
CA ALA A 438 -27.16 -13.20 -5.02
C ALA A 438 -25.81 -12.47 -4.88
N ASN A 439 -24.72 -13.06 -5.38
CA ASN A 439 -23.41 -12.42 -5.34
C ASN A 439 -23.25 -11.25 -6.33
N MET A 440 -24.25 -10.98 -7.16
CA MET A 440 -24.29 -9.87 -8.10
C MET A 440 -25.64 -9.18 -8.04
N GLY A 441 -25.64 -7.91 -8.48
CA GLY A 441 -26.85 -7.15 -8.73
C GLY A 441 -26.72 -6.32 -10.00
N GLU A 442 -27.21 -5.08 -9.97
CA GLU A 442 -27.14 -4.19 -11.13
C GLU A 442 -25.69 -3.91 -11.57
N ARG A 443 -25.47 -3.89 -12.89
CA ARG A 443 -24.16 -3.52 -13.46
C ARG A 443 -23.80 -2.06 -13.18
N MET A 444 -24.79 -1.17 -13.27
CA MET A 444 -24.60 0.25 -12.99
C MET A 444 -24.45 0.44 -11.48
N GLY A 445 -23.38 1.10 -11.05
CA GLY A 445 -23.04 1.16 -9.63
C GLY A 445 -22.45 -0.13 -9.07
N GLY A 446 -21.88 -1.01 -9.92
CA GLY A 446 -21.36 -2.33 -9.50
C GLY A 446 -20.37 -2.31 -8.32
N GLY A 447 -19.58 -1.24 -8.18
CA GLY A 447 -18.71 -1.04 -7.00
C GLY A 447 -19.50 -0.83 -5.70
N LEU A 448 -20.60 -0.05 -5.77
CA LEU A 448 -21.49 0.19 -4.63
C LEU A 448 -22.29 -1.06 -4.27
N VAL A 449 -22.73 -1.81 -5.28
CA VAL A 449 -23.38 -3.12 -5.09
C VAL A 449 -22.45 -4.10 -4.37
N ALA A 450 -21.16 -4.13 -4.72
CA ALA A 450 -20.19 -4.95 -4.03
C ALA A 450 -20.02 -4.56 -2.55
N GLY A 451 -19.93 -3.25 -2.26
CA GLY A 451 -19.91 -2.76 -0.88
C GLY A 451 -21.17 -3.13 -0.08
N LEU A 452 -22.36 -3.00 -0.69
CA LEU A 452 -23.62 -3.42 -0.07
C LEU A 452 -23.64 -4.93 0.21
N PHE A 453 -23.10 -5.75 -0.70
CA PHE A 453 -22.98 -7.19 -0.47
C PHE A 453 -22.10 -7.47 0.74
N LEU A 454 -20.93 -6.84 0.85
CA LEU A 454 -20.02 -7.05 1.99
C LEU A 454 -20.63 -6.64 3.33
N ARG A 455 -21.40 -5.54 3.36
CA ARG A 455 -22.11 -5.06 4.55
C ARG A 455 -23.05 -6.10 5.15
N GLU A 456 -23.58 -7.03 4.35
CA GLU A 456 -24.44 -8.14 4.81
C GLU A 456 -23.70 -9.19 5.65
N PHE A 457 -22.37 -9.18 5.63
CA PHE A 457 -21.51 -10.14 6.33
C PHE A 457 -20.68 -9.50 7.44
N VAL A 458 -21.05 -8.29 7.85
CA VAL A 458 -20.52 -7.61 9.03
C VAL A 458 -21.49 -7.85 10.20
N GLY A 459 -20.95 -8.20 11.36
CA GLY A 459 -21.75 -8.40 12.57
C GLY A 459 -22.45 -7.13 13.04
N GLU A 460 -23.60 -7.29 13.69
CA GLU A 460 -24.39 -6.16 14.20
C GLU A 460 -23.59 -5.31 15.19
N GLY A 461 -23.71 -3.98 15.06
CA GLY A 461 -23.08 -3.01 15.98
C GLY A 461 -21.58 -2.81 15.79
N ILE A 462 -20.97 -3.38 14.74
CA ILE A 462 -19.55 -3.22 14.45
C ILE A 462 -19.36 -2.09 13.41
N THR A 463 -18.52 -1.12 13.72
CA THR A 463 -18.10 -0.09 12.76
C THR A 463 -17.29 -0.74 11.64
N TRP A 464 -17.61 -0.43 10.39
CA TRP A 464 -16.99 -1.09 9.24
C TRP A 464 -16.77 -0.16 8.05
N ALA A 465 -15.65 -0.36 7.37
CA ALA A 465 -15.37 0.21 6.07
C ALA A 465 -14.77 -0.81 5.09
N HIS A 466 -15.04 -0.61 3.81
CA HIS A 466 -14.47 -1.32 2.68
C HIS A 466 -13.65 -0.37 1.82
N LEU A 467 -12.40 -0.76 1.53
CA LEU A 467 -11.49 -0.09 0.61
C LEU A 467 -11.42 -0.88 -0.69
N ASP A 468 -12.04 -0.36 -1.77
CA ASP A 468 -11.91 -0.94 -3.11
C ASP A 468 -10.66 -0.36 -3.80
N ILE A 469 -9.58 -1.13 -3.73
CA ILE A 469 -8.25 -0.76 -4.22
C ILE A 469 -7.97 -1.28 -5.65
N ALA A 470 -8.99 -1.72 -6.39
CA ALA A 470 -8.80 -2.29 -7.74
C ALA A 470 -7.99 -1.38 -8.67
N GLY A 471 -8.24 -0.07 -8.62
CA GLY A 471 -7.51 0.94 -9.41
C GLY A 471 -6.04 1.07 -9.01
N PRO A 472 -5.74 1.46 -7.76
CA PRO A 472 -4.38 1.77 -7.34
C PRO A 472 -3.49 0.57 -7.00
N ALA A 473 -4.00 -0.67 -6.94
CA ALA A 473 -3.21 -1.83 -6.51
C ALA A 473 -2.00 -2.14 -7.41
N PHE A 474 -2.10 -1.87 -8.72
CA PHE A 474 -1.06 -2.21 -9.69
C PHE A 474 -0.86 -1.08 -10.72
N ASN A 475 0.35 -0.54 -10.79
CA ASN A 475 0.71 0.50 -11.76
C ASN A 475 1.26 -0.12 -13.05
N GLU A 476 0.46 -0.14 -14.11
CA GLU A 476 0.89 -0.61 -15.43
C GLU A 476 1.71 0.42 -16.22
N GLY A 477 1.56 1.70 -15.86
CA GLY A 477 2.20 2.84 -16.51
C GLY A 477 3.65 3.07 -16.09
N GLY A 478 4.13 4.28 -16.37
CA GLY A 478 5.45 4.73 -15.89
C GLY A 478 5.47 4.97 -14.38
N PRO A 479 6.64 4.89 -13.74
CA PRO A 479 6.77 5.23 -12.33
C PRO A 479 6.51 6.74 -12.11
N PHE A 480 5.97 7.10 -10.95
CA PHE A 480 5.71 8.48 -10.56
C PHE A 480 5.95 8.64 -9.05
N GLY A 481 6.43 9.80 -8.59
CA GLY A 481 6.75 10.00 -7.16
C GLY A 481 7.63 8.88 -6.60
N TYR A 482 7.14 8.16 -5.60
CA TYR A 482 7.72 6.94 -5.01
C TYR A 482 7.03 5.63 -5.45
N THR A 483 6.09 5.70 -6.39
CA THR A 483 5.35 4.53 -6.90
C THR A 483 6.07 3.93 -8.10
N PRO A 484 6.53 2.66 -8.01
CA PRO A 484 7.17 1.97 -9.13
C PRO A 484 6.13 1.51 -10.17
N LYS A 485 6.60 0.93 -11.27
CA LYS A 485 5.75 0.06 -12.10
C LYS A 485 5.53 -1.28 -11.38
N GLY A 486 4.34 -1.85 -11.48
CA GLY A 486 3.95 -3.09 -10.80
C GLY A 486 3.13 -2.84 -9.53
N GLY A 487 3.20 -3.75 -8.56
CA GLY A 487 2.49 -3.63 -7.29
C GLY A 487 2.83 -2.33 -6.56
N THR A 488 1.81 -1.62 -6.08
CA THR A 488 1.97 -0.31 -5.44
C THR A 488 2.09 -0.38 -3.92
N GLY A 489 1.48 -1.40 -3.31
CA GLY A 489 1.38 -1.57 -1.86
C GLY A 489 0.25 -0.79 -1.20
N THR A 490 -0.62 -0.14 -1.98
CA THR A 490 -1.87 0.43 -1.45
C THR A 490 -2.70 -0.67 -0.78
N ALA A 491 -3.25 -0.51 0.42
CA ALA A 491 -3.35 0.68 1.28
C ALA A 491 -2.59 0.52 2.62
N VAL A 492 -1.35 0.00 2.58
CA VAL A 492 -0.57 -0.32 3.80
C VAL A 492 -0.45 0.89 4.72
N ARG A 493 -0.15 2.07 4.17
CA ARG A 493 0.07 3.28 4.98
C ARG A 493 -1.22 3.77 5.63
N THR A 494 -2.34 3.71 4.91
CA THR A 494 -3.67 4.05 5.44
C THR A 494 -4.01 3.15 6.63
N LEU A 495 -3.83 1.83 6.51
CA LEU A 495 -4.10 0.89 7.60
C LEU A 495 -3.20 1.11 8.82
N VAL A 496 -1.91 1.38 8.61
CA VAL A 496 -0.99 1.71 9.71
C VAL A 496 -1.39 3.01 10.38
N ARG A 497 -1.74 4.05 9.60
CA ARG A 497 -2.16 5.34 10.15
C ARG A 497 -3.43 5.23 10.97
N LEU A 498 -4.39 4.43 10.51
CA LEU A 498 -5.59 4.12 11.28
C LEU A 498 -5.26 3.43 12.62
N ALA A 499 -4.34 2.46 12.61
CA ALA A 499 -3.88 1.80 13.82
C ALA A 499 -3.17 2.77 14.79
N GLU A 500 -2.39 3.73 14.27
CA GLU A 500 -1.75 4.79 15.06
C GLU A 500 -2.80 5.70 15.72
N LEU A 501 -3.78 6.20 14.96
CA LEU A 501 -4.88 7.03 15.47
C LEU A 501 -5.72 6.28 16.51
N THR A 502 -5.94 4.98 16.31
CA THR A 502 -6.65 4.15 17.27
C THR A 502 -5.85 3.95 18.56
N ALA A 503 -4.52 3.78 18.45
CA ALA A 503 -3.64 3.67 19.60
C ALA A 503 -3.57 4.96 20.43
N SER A 504 -3.65 6.14 19.78
CA SER A 504 -3.70 7.44 20.49
C SER A 504 -5.08 7.75 21.08
N GLY A 505 -6.12 7.00 20.69
CA GLY A 505 -7.50 7.21 21.14
C GLY A 505 -8.27 8.22 20.30
N ASP A 506 -7.77 8.55 19.10
CA ASP A 506 -8.36 9.51 18.16
C ASP A 506 -9.31 8.85 17.14
N LEU A 507 -9.52 7.53 17.26
CA LEU A 507 -10.56 6.83 16.52
C LEU A 507 -11.90 6.98 17.25
N GLY A 508 -12.75 7.88 16.70
CA GLY A 508 -14.17 8.11 17.00
C GLY A 508 -14.79 7.39 18.19
#